data_AF-X0Y4F5-F1
#
_entry.id   AF-X0Y4F5-F1
#
_cell.length_a   1.000
_cell.length_b   1.000
_cell.length_c   1.000
_cell.angle_alpha   90.00
_cell.angle_beta   90.00
_cell.angle_gamma   90.00
#
_symmetry.space_group_name_H-M   'P 1'
#
loop_
_entity.id
_entity.type
_entity.pdbx_description
1 polymer ?
#
loop_
_entity_poly.entity_id
_entity_poly.type
_entity_poly.pdbx_seq_one_letter_code
_entity_poly.pdbx_strand_id
1 'polypeptide(L)'
;MDTGREFLKSHRWEEWRKHETDQRKEVPAPPPQKSYPEGATLIDLIAPGDLAIGQMPMVEAIRRRRSRREFTEKPLTLEELSFLLWATQGIDETATQAFGDWLVTKDPAAIKSRPILRTVPSAGGRHPFETYLLVNRVMGLEAGLYRYL
;
A
#
# COMPACT_ATOMS: atom_id res chain seq x y z
N MET A 1 28.48 -5.90 20.30
CA MET A 1 27.41 -4.98 19.83
C MET A 1 27.46 -4.77 18.31
N ASP A 2 27.98 -5.74 17.53
CA ASP A 2 28.24 -5.57 16.09
C ASP A 2 27.25 -6.27 15.15
N THR A 3 26.38 -7.13 15.67
CA THR A 3 25.53 -8.01 14.84
C THR A 3 24.55 -7.27 13.93
N GLY A 4 23.97 -6.15 14.39
CA GLY A 4 23.04 -5.34 13.58
C GLY A 4 23.72 -4.43 12.57
N ARG A 5 24.96 -3.98 12.84
CA ARG A 5 25.70 -3.08 11.93
C ARG A 5 26.22 -3.82 10.70
N GLU A 6 26.64 -5.07 10.87
CA GLU A 6 27.08 -5.91 9.75
C GLU A 6 25.99 -6.12 8.69
N PHE A 7 24.72 -6.25 9.12
CA PHE A 7 23.57 -6.39 8.21
C PHE A 7 23.38 -5.18 7.28
N LEU A 8 23.72 -3.97 7.74
CA LEU A 8 23.55 -2.75 6.96
C LEU A 8 24.67 -2.53 5.92
N LYS A 9 25.73 -3.33 5.94
CA LYS A 9 26.88 -3.19 5.02
C LYS A 9 26.61 -3.89 3.68
N SER A 10 27.14 -3.32 2.59
CA SER A 10 26.95 -3.85 1.23
C SER A 10 27.86 -5.03 0.85
N HIS A 11 28.83 -5.39 1.69
CA HIS A 11 29.85 -6.40 1.35
C HIS A 11 29.28 -7.81 1.12
N ARG A 12 28.04 -8.09 1.55
CA ARG A 12 27.35 -9.37 1.35
C ARG A 12 26.42 -9.39 0.14
N TRP A 13 26.34 -8.33 -0.66
CA TRP A 13 25.42 -8.28 -1.81
C TRP A 13 25.67 -9.42 -2.82
N GLU A 14 26.92 -9.78 -3.07
CA GLU A 14 27.25 -10.90 -3.98
C GLU A 14 26.87 -12.27 -3.39
N GLU A 15 26.91 -12.41 -2.08
CA GLU A 15 26.38 -13.59 -1.38
C GLU A 15 24.85 -13.62 -1.52
N TRP A 16 24.18 -12.48 -1.28
CA TRP A 16 22.72 -12.42 -1.30
C TRP A 16 22.10 -12.68 -2.67
N ARG A 17 22.77 -12.29 -3.76
CA ARG A 17 22.32 -12.59 -5.12
C ARG A 17 22.26 -14.10 -5.43
N LYS A 18 23.06 -14.90 -4.71
CA LYS A 18 23.10 -16.36 -4.85
C LYS A 18 22.01 -17.06 -4.05
N HIS A 19 21.31 -16.37 -3.14
CA HIS A 19 20.21 -16.99 -2.40
C HIS A 19 19.06 -17.36 -3.33
N GLU A 20 18.52 -18.55 -3.11
CA GLU A 20 17.32 -19.02 -3.76
C GLU A 20 16.10 -18.48 -3.00
N THR A 21 15.47 -17.45 -3.57
CA THR A 21 14.29 -16.80 -2.96
C THR A 21 13.05 -17.69 -3.12
N ASP A 22 12.05 -17.51 -2.26
CA ASP A 22 10.75 -18.20 -2.41
C ASP A 22 10.11 -17.95 -3.78
N GLN A 23 10.35 -16.77 -4.35
CA GLN A 23 9.96 -16.47 -5.71
C GLN A 23 10.70 -17.33 -6.76
N ARG A 24 12.01 -17.58 -6.61
CA ARG A 24 12.77 -18.49 -7.48
C ARG A 24 12.36 -19.95 -7.30
N LYS A 25 11.88 -20.30 -6.11
CA LYS A 25 11.32 -21.61 -5.77
C LYS A 25 9.87 -21.81 -6.20
N GLU A 26 9.26 -20.82 -6.85
CA GLU A 26 7.86 -20.85 -7.29
C GLU A 26 6.85 -21.09 -6.13
N VAL A 27 7.20 -20.67 -4.92
CA VAL A 27 6.29 -20.73 -3.77
C VAL A 27 5.11 -19.76 -4.00
N PRO A 28 3.86 -20.17 -3.72
CA PRO A 28 2.71 -19.29 -3.85
C PRO A 28 2.90 -17.97 -3.11
N ALA A 29 2.56 -16.87 -3.75
CA ALA A 29 2.62 -15.55 -3.12
C ALA A 29 1.63 -15.49 -1.94
N PRO A 30 2.00 -14.81 -0.83
CA PRO A 30 1.06 -14.56 0.25
C PRO A 30 -0.10 -13.67 -0.23
N PRO A 31 -1.24 -13.69 0.46
CA PRO A 31 -2.33 -12.74 0.19
C PRO A 31 -1.84 -11.29 0.22
N PRO A 32 -2.40 -10.40 -0.62
CA PRO A 32 -1.97 -9.01 -0.75
C PRO A 32 -2.31 -8.13 0.48
N GLN A 33 -3.19 -8.63 1.35
CA GLN A 33 -3.59 -8.02 2.60
C GLN A 33 -3.98 -9.12 3.60
N LYS A 34 -3.97 -8.79 4.89
CA LYS A 34 -4.47 -9.65 5.95
C LYS A 34 -5.98 -9.85 5.84
N SER A 35 -6.45 -11.03 6.22
CA SER A 35 -7.88 -11.23 6.48
C SER A 35 -8.39 -10.28 7.56
N TYR A 36 -9.68 -9.98 7.52
CA TYR A 36 -10.40 -9.28 8.59
C TYR A 36 -11.39 -10.25 9.26
N PRO A 37 -11.82 -9.98 10.50
CA PRO A 37 -12.78 -10.83 11.20
C PRO A 37 -14.10 -10.98 10.44
N GLU A 38 -14.70 -12.16 10.51
CA GLU A 38 -16.06 -12.39 10.00
C GLU A 38 -17.04 -11.50 10.77
N GLY A 39 -17.91 -10.80 10.04
CA GLY A 39 -18.85 -9.83 10.63
C GLY A 39 -18.24 -8.45 10.96
N ALA A 40 -16.99 -8.18 10.56
CA ALA A 40 -16.44 -6.83 10.67
C ALA A 40 -17.30 -5.81 9.92
N THR A 41 -17.57 -4.67 10.54
CA THR A 41 -18.26 -3.55 9.89
C THR A 41 -17.37 -2.98 8.79
N LEU A 42 -17.86 -3.05 7.56
CA LEU A 42 -17.20 -2.44 6.40
C LEU A 42 -17.84 -1.09 6.12
N ILE A 43 -16.99 -0.11 5.79
CA ILE A 43 -17.40 1.25 5.51
C ILE A 43 -16.85 1.60 4.14
N ASP A 44 -17.76 1.89 3.21
CA ASP A 44 -17.38 2.28 1.86
C ASP A 44 -16.76 3.68 1.86
N LEU A 45 -15.65 3.79 1.14
CA LEU A 45 -14.97 5.05 0.85
C LEU A 45 -15.42 5.59 -0.50
N ILE A 46 -15.16 6.87 -0.75
CA ILE A 46 -15.41 7.47 -2.05
C ILE A 46 -14.42 6.87 -3.05
N ALA A 47 -14.93 6.29 -4.13
CA ALA A 47 -14.11 5.64 -5.14
C ALA A 47 -13.20 6.67 -5.85
N PRO A 48 -11.98 6.27 -6.29
CA PRO A 48 -11.04 7.21 -6.91
C PRO A 48 -11.59 7.95 -8.13
N GLY A 49 -12.48 7.33 -8.90
CA GLY A 49 -13.14 7.93 -10.05
C GLY A 49 -14.18 9.01 -9.70
N ASP A 50 -14.65 9.02 -8.46
CA ASP A 50 -15.70 9.93 -7.97
C ASP A 50 -15.13 11.07 -7.10
N LEU A 51 -13.81 11.13 -6.91
CA LEU A 51 -13.16 12.18 -6.14
C LEU A 51 -13.20 13.52 -6.91
N ALA A 52 -13.80 14.53 -6.29
CA ALA A 52 -13.83 15.91 -6.77
C ALA A 52 -12.62 16.73 -6.28
N ILE A 53 -11.78 16.17 -5.40
CA ILE A 53 -10.57 16.80 -4.87
C ILE A 53 -9.28 16.24 -5.50
N GLY A 54 -8.12 16.75 -5.11
CA GLY A 54 -6.81 16.23 -5.56
C GLY A 54 -6.26 16.83 -6.86
N GLN A 55 -6.90 17.87 -7.40
CA GLN A 55 -6.54 18.50 -8.68
C GLN A 55 -5.35 19.48 -8.59
N MET A 56 -4.69 19.59 -7.43
CA MET A 56 -3.55 20.50 -7.27
C MET A 56 -2.39 20.04 -8.17
N PRO A 57 -1.81 20.92 -9.00
CA PRO A 57 -0.65 20.56 -9.81
C PRO A 57 0.49 20.03 -8.93
N MET A 58 1.10 18.92 -9.34
CA MET A 58 2.16 18.25 -8.56
C MET A 58 3.30 19.19 -8.17
N VAL A 59 3.74 20.05 -9.09
CA VAL A 59 4.80 21.05 -8.82
C VAL A 59 4.41 21.98 -7.68
N GLU A 60 3.14 22.37 -7.61
CA GLU A 60 2.64 23.25 -6.57
C GLU A 60 2.51 22.53 -5.23
N ALA A 61 2.01 21.28 -5.24
CA ALA A 61 1.96 20.44 -4.05
C ALA A 61 3.34 20.29 -3.41
N ILE A 62 4.38 20.02 -4.22
CA ILE A 62 5.77 19.91 -3.76
C ILE A 62 6.27 21.23 -3.18
N ARG A 63 6.05 22.36 -3.87
CA ARG A 63 6.48 23.70 -3.39
C ARG A 63 5.84 24.07 -2.06
N ARG A 64 4.54 23.82 -1.91
CA ARG A 64 3.74 24.18 -0.73
C ARG A 64 3.88 23.22 0.44
N ARG A 65 4.38 22.00 0.22
CA ARG A 65 4.48 20.97 1.26
C ARG A 65 5.25 21.48 2.48
N ARG A 66 4.62 21.43 3.64
CA ARG A 66 5.21 21.72 4.96
C ARG A 66 4.69 20.71 5.96
N SER A 67 5.49 20.36 6.96
CA SER A 67 5.01 19.58 8.09
C SER A 67 4.24 20.50 9.04
N ARG A 68 2.93 20.30 9.18
CA ARG A 68 2.07 21.05 10.11
C ARG A 68 1.74 20.16 11.30
N ARG A 69 1.76 20.74 12.50
CA ARG A 69 1.51 20.04 13.78
C ARG A 69 0.50 20.76 14.69
N GLU A 70 0.02 21.91 14.23
CA GLU A 70 -1.12 22.62 14.81
C GLU A 70 -2.30 22.37 13.89
N PHE A 71 -3.39 21.85 14.46
CA PHE A 71 -4.56 21.38 13.71
C PHE A 71 -5.79 22.19 14.09
N THR A 72 -6.72 22.31 13.16
CA THR A 72 -8.02 22.93 13.44
C THR A 72 -8.95 21.90 14.09
N GLU A 73 -10.03 22.39 14.70
CA GLU A 73 -11.11 21.55 15.21
C GLU A 73 -12.07 21.04 14.12
N LYS A 74 -11.90 21.51 12.87
CA LYS A 74 -12.71 21.06 11.73
C LYS A 74 -12.40 19.59 11.42
N PRO A 75 -13.41 18.70 11.39
CA PRO A 75 -13.22 17.31 10.98
C PRO A 75 -12.88 17.22 9.49
N LEU A 76 -12.17 16.16 9.10
CA LEU A 76 -12.03 15.81 7.68
C LEU A 76 -13.37 15.31 7.13
N THR A 77 -13.62 15.54 5.85
CA THR A 77 -14.70 14.87 5.13
C THR A 77 -14.33 13.41 4.83
N LEU A 78 -15.34 12.57 4.55
CA LEU A 78 -15.09 11.20 4.09
C LEU A 78 -14.33 11.18 2.76
N GLU A 79 -14.60 12.14 1.87
CA GLU A 79 -13.89 12.30 0.59
C GLU A 79 -12.41 12.65 0.80
N GLU A 80 -12.10 13.59 1.70
CA GLU A 80 -10.71 13.94 2.05
C GLU A 80 -9.95 12.73 2.59
N LEU A 81 -10.59 11.94 3.46
CA LEU A 81 -10.01 10.70 3.95
C LEU A 81 -9.80 9.67 2.83
N SER A 82 -10.81 9.49 1.97
CA SER A 82 -10.77 8.55 0.85
C SER A 82 -9.65 8.88 -0.12
N PHE A 83 -9.49 10.16 -0.47
CA PHE A 83 -8.39 10.64 -1.30
C PHE A 83 -7.02 10.36 -0.67
N LEU A 84 -6.84 10.63 0.63
CA LEU A 84 -5.57 10.38 1.32
C LEU A 84 -5.21 8.89 1.34
N LEU A 85 -6.18 8.02 1.60
CA LEU A 85 -5.99 6.57 1.60
C LEU A 85 -5.65 6.05 0.21
N TRP A 86 -6.41 6.45 -0.80
CA TRP A 86 -6.11 6.10 -2.18
C TRP A 86 -4.73 6.61 -2.61
N ALA A 87 -4.39 7.86 -2.33
CA ALA A 87 -3.12 8.45 -2.75
C ALA A 87 -1.89 7.82 -2.08
N THR A 88 -2.07 7.13 -0.94
CA THR A 88 -0.96 6.50 -0.21
C THR A 88 -0.92 4.99 -0.38
N GLN A 89 -2.04 4.32 -0.64
CA GLN A 89 -2.16 2.87 -0.63
C GLN A 89 -3.18 2.29 -1.62
N GLY A 90 -3.90 3.11 -2.37
CA GLY A 90 -4.93 2.65 -3.30
C GLY A 90 -4.39 1.65 -4.31
N ILE A 91 -5.18 0.63 -4.64
CA ILE A 91 -4.86 -0.33 -5.71
C ILE A 91 -5.16 0.32 -7.06
N ASP A 92 -4.23 0.22 -7.99
CA ASP A 92 -4.43 0.61 -9.38
C ASP A 92 -4.80 -0.65 -10.18
N GLU A 93 -6.11 -0.87 -10.34
CA GLU A 93 -6.64 -2.04 -11.05
C GLU A 93 -6.23 -2.04 -12.52
N THR A 94 -6.19 -0.87 -13.16
CA THR A 94 -5.81 -0.74 -14.57
C THR A 94 -4.36 -1.12 -14.76
N ALA A 95 -3.46 -0.58 -13.93
CA ALA A 95 -2.05 -0.94 -13.97
C ALA A 95 -1.84 -2.43 -13.62
N THR A 96 -2.56 -2.95 -12.61
CA THR A 96 -2.50 -4.37 -12.22
C THR A 96 -2.92 -5.29 -13.37
N GLN A 97 -3.98 -4.94 -14.10
CA GLN A 97 -4.45 -5.69 -15.25
C GLN A 97 -3.47 -5.61 -16.43
N ALA A 98 -2.98 -4.39 -16.73
CA ALA A 98 -2.07 -4.11 -17.83
C ALA A 98 -0.66 -4.71 -17.65
N PHE A 99 -0.22 -4.90 -16.41
CA PHE A 99 1.11 -5.46 -16.10
C PHE A 99 1.28 -6.92 -16.58
N GLY A 100 0.18 -7.62 -16.87
CA GLY A 100 0.21 -9.01 -17.32
C GLY A 100 0.67 -9.99 -16.22
N ASP A 101 0.92 -11.24 -16.60
CA ASP A 101 1.46 -12.25 -15.69
C ASP A 101 2.99 -12.08 -15.60
N TRP A 102 3.49 -11.65 -14.45
CA TRP A 102 4.93 -11.40 -14.24
C TRP A 102 5.74 -12.68 -13.96
N LEU A 103 5.06 -13.73 -13.49
CA LEU A 103 5.60 -15.08 -13.36
C LEU A 103 4.82 -16.00 -14.28
N VAL A 104 5.42 -16.31 -15.43
CA VAL A 104 5.13 -17.55 -16.15
C VAL A 104 6.03 -18.61 -15.51
N THR A 105 5.52 -19.29 -14.49
CA THR A 105 6.13 -20.52 -13.99
C THR A 105 6.13 -21.57 -15.09
N LYS A 106 7.09 -22.50 -15.07
CA LYS A 106 7.07 -23.65 -16.01
C LYS A 106 5.90 -24.59 -15.73
N ASP A 107 5.36 -24.54 -14.52
CA ASP A 107 4.15 -25.24 -14.12
C ASP A 107 2.89 -24.40 -14.42
N PRO A 108 2.03 -24.83 -15.36
CA PRO A 108 0.75 -24.16 -15.65
C PRO A 108 -0.28 -24.26 -14.50
N ALA A 109 -0.04 -25.07 -13.47
CA ALA A 109 -0.88 -25.18 -12.27
C ALA A 109 -0.41 -24.27 -11.12
N ALA A 110 0.83 -23.76 -11.15
CA ALA A 110 1.28 -22.77 -10.18
C ALA A 110 0.60 -21.42 -10.46
N ILE A 111 0.06 -20.79 -9.41
CA ILE A 111 -0.69 -19.54 -9.53
C ILE A 111 0.24 -18.49 -10.15
N LYS A 112 -0.15 -18.03 -11.34
CA LYS A 112 0.35 -16.79 -11.96
C LYS A 112 0.23 -15.67 -10.94
N SER A 113 1.32 -15.36 -10.23
CA SER A 113 1.27 -14.30 -9.23
C SER A 113 1.35 -12.96 -9.96
N ARG A 114 0.19 -12.36 -10.25
CA ARG A 114 0.12 -10.98 -10.72
C ARG A 114 0.44 -10.07 -9.54
N PRO A 115 1.43 -9.16 -9.67
CA PRO A 115 1.67 -8.18 -8.62
C PRO A 115 0.46 -7.25 -8.53
N ILE A 116 -0.01 -6.99 -7.31
CA ILE A 116 -1.01 -5.94 -7.09
C ILE A 116 -0.28 -4.62 -7.06
N LEU A 117 -0.53 -3.78 -8.07
CA LEU A 117 0.06 -2.47 -8.15
C LEU A 117 -0.76 -1.50 -7.32
N ARG A 118 -0.08 -0.68 -6.54
CA ARG A 118 -0.66 0.42 -5.77
C ARG A 118 -0.21 1.75 -6.35
N THR A 119 -0.86 2.83 -5.92
CA THR A 119 -0.49 4.22 -6.23
C THR A 119 0.93 4.61 -5.78
N VAL A 120 1.58 3.76 -4.99
CA VAL A 120 2.97 3.90 -4.54
C VAL A 120 3.82 2.71 -4.97
N PRO A 121 5.12 2.89 -5.25
CA PRO A 121 6.00 1.77 -5.60
C PRO A 121 6.38 0.94 -4.36
N SER A 122 6.63 -0.35 -4.58
CA SER A 122 7.21 -1.26 -3.58
C SER A 122 8.19 -2.22 -4.24
N ALA A 123 9.28 -2.55 -3.56
CA ALA A 123 10.28 -3.50 -4.07
C ALA A 123 9.60 -4.84 -4.38
N GLY A 124 9.69 -5.28 -5.65
CA GLY A 124 9.03 -6.49 -6.14
C GLY A 124 7.50 -6.47 -6.06
N GLY A 125 6.87 -5.29 -5.93
CA GLY A 125 5.42 -5.15 -5.81
C GLY A 125 4.84 -5.84 -4.57
N ARG A 126 5.63 -5.97 -3.50
CA ARG A 126 5.29 -6.82 -2.35
C ARG A 126 4.38 -6.17 -1.32
N HIS A 127 4.45 -4.84 -1.15
CA HIS A 127 3.61 -4.09 -0.22
C HIS A 127 3.47 -4.75 1.17
N PRO A 128 4.57 -4.96 1.92
CA PRO A 128 4.59 -5.82 3.11
C PRO A 128 3.95 -5.18 4.36
N PHE A 129 3.08 -4.20 4.19
CA PHE A 129 2.51 -3.42 5.29
C PHE A 129 1.02 -3.19 5.11
N GLU A 130 0.36 -2.92 6.23
CA GLU A 130 -1.07 -2.66 6.36
C GLU A 130 -1.27 -1.22 6.83
N THR A 131 -2.37 -0.59 6.44
CA THR A 131 -2.67 0.79 6.88
C THR A 131 -3.77 0.80 7.91
N TYR A 132 -3.40 1.19 9.14
CA TYR A 132 -4.33 1.40 10.24
C TYR A 132 -4.51 2.88 10.49
N LEU A 133 -5.73 3.28 10.82
CA LEU A 133 -6.10 4.66 11.10
C LEU A 133 -6.58 4.79 12.53
N LEU A 134 -6.00 5.72 13.26
CA LEU A 134 -6.61 6.25 14.48
C LEU A 134 -7.46 7.46 14.09
N VAL A 135 -8.77 7.24 13.97
CA VAL A 135 -9.74 8.28 13.59
C VAL A 135 -10.21 8.99 14.86
N ASN A 136 -10.01 10.31 14.91
CA ASN A 136 -10.53 11.16 15.98
C ASN A 136 -11.68 12.06 15.51
N ARG A 137 -11.55 12.65 14.30
CA ARG A 137 -12.48 13.65 13.76
C ARG A 137 -12.62 13.51 12.24
N VAL A 138 -13.51 12.62 11.80
CA VAL A 138 -13.90 12.47 10.40
C VAL A 138 -15.43 12.45 10.34
N MET A 139 -16.03 13.24 9.46
CA MET A 139 -17.48 13.27 9.31
C MET A 139 -17.99 11.92 8.83
N GLY A 140 -18.99 11.37 9.52
CA GLY A 140 -19.60 10.09 9.21
C GLY A 140 -18.87 8.86 9.76
N LEU A 141 -17.74 9.05 10.47
CA LEU A 141 -17.04 7.97 11.16
C LEU A 141 -17.01 8.22 12.67
N GLU A 142 -17.19 7.16 13.45
CA GLU A 142 -16.95 7.20 14.89
C GLU A 142 -15.45 7.31 15.18
N ALA A 143 -15.11 7.85 16.36
CA ALA A 143 -13.73 7.87 16.79
C ALA A 143 -13.28 6.45 17.15
N GLY A 144 -12.14 6.00 16.62
CA GLY A 144 -11.71 4.62 16.80
C GLY A 144 -10.52 4.20 15.96
N LEU A 145 -10.18 2.92 16.05
CA LEU A 145 -9.13 2.29 15.25
C LEU A 145 -9.76 1.56 14.05
N TYR A 146 -9.31 1.90 12.86
CA TYR A 146 -9.77 1.33 11.59
C TYR A 146 -8.59 0.72 10.83
N ARG A 147 -8.88 -0.16 9.87
CA ARG A 147 -7.91 -0.68 8.89
C ARG A 147 -8.42 -0.39 7.49
N TYR A 148 -7.58 0.21 6.65
CA TYR A 148 -7.86 0.37 5.24
C TYR A 148 -7.70 -0.98 4.54
N LEU A 149 -8.67 -1.33 3.70
CA LEU A 149 -8.72 -2.59 2.96
C LEU A 149 -8.41 -2.34 1.49
#